data_AF-A0A132CEE2-F1
#
_entry.id   AF-A0A132CEE2-F1
#
_cell.length_a   1.000
_cell.length_b   1.000
_cell.length_c   1.000
_cell.angle_alpha   90.00
_cell.angle_beta   90.00
_cell.angle_gamma   90.00
#
_symmetry.space_group_name_H-M   'P 1'
#
loop_
_entity.id
_entity.type
_entity.pdbx_description
1 polymer ?
#
loop_
_entity_poly.entity_id
_entity_poly.type
_entity_poly.pdbx_seq_one_letter_code
_entity_poly.pdbx_strand_id
1 'polypeptide(L)'
;MADVITPQDIALATAIEAAADGLDFNNDCYSFERLETFSVFIVQLIGQLYKEFPIAAAALEQIDECKATLGNPVTRWKQTP
;
A
#
# COMPACT_ATOMS: atom_id res chain seq x y z
N MET A 1 -2.22 31.87 6.14
CA MET A 1 -0.86 31.44 6.56
C MET A 1 -0.43 30.42 5.53
N ALA A 2 0.68 30.65 4.83
CA ALA A 2 1.19 29.63 3.91
C ALA A 2 1.63 28.44 4.75
N ASP A 3 1.04 27.28 4.51
CA ASP A 3 1.46 26.04 5.17
C ASP A 3 2.93 25.82 4.77
N VAL A 4 3.82 25.71 5.77
CA VAL A 4 5.24 25.51 5.50
C VAL A 4 5.40 24.06 5.08
N ILE A 5 5.50 23.82 3.78
CA ILE A 5 5.76 22.50 3.21
C ILE A 5 7.08 22.00 3.79
N THR A 6 7.02 20.89 4.52
CA THR A 6 8.20 20.26 5.11
C THR A 6 8.90 19.36 4.10
N PRO A 7 10.19 19.05 4.29
CA PRO A 7 10.88 18.04 3.48
C PRO A 7 10.16 16.68 3.49
N GLN A 8 9.50 16.33 4.59
CA GLN A 8 8.71 15.11 4.72
C GLN A 8 7.48 15.12 3.82
N ASP A 9 6.81 16.27 3.69
CA ASP A 9 5.66 16.43 2.78
C ASP A 9 6.08 16.26 1.32
N ILE A 10 7.27 16.78 0.95
CA ILE A 10 7.84 16.62 -0.39
C ILE A 10 8.19 15.15 -0.66
N ALA A 11 8.85 14.48 0.29
CA ALA A 11 9.21 13.07 0.16
C ALA A 11 7.96 12.18 0.05
N LEU A 12 6.91 12.46 0.82
CA LEU A 12 5.64 11.76 0.74
C LEU A 12 4.95 11.98 -0.61
N ALA A 13 4.88 13.22 -1.09
CA ALA A 13 4.31 13.53 -2.40
C ALA A 13 5.06 12.81 -3.53
N THR A 14 6.39 12.82 -3.48
CA THR A 14 7.24 12.12 -4.45
C THR A 14 7.00 10.61 -4.43
N ALA A 15 6.86 10.01 -3.25
CA ALA A 15 6.55 8.59 -3.10
C ALA A 15 5.15 8.24 -3.67
N ILE A 16 4.16 9.11 -3.47
CA ILE A 16 2.81 8.95 -4.04
C ILE A 16 2.86 9.03 -5.56
N GLU A 17 3.53 10.03 -6.12
CA GLU A 17 3.69 10.19 -7.58
C GLU A 17 4.38 8.97 -8.20
N ALA A 18 5.49 8.53 -7.61
CA ALA A 18 6.23 7.37 -8.10
C ALA A 18 5.44 6.05 -7.99
N ALA A 19 4.53 5.93 -7.02
CA ALA A 19 3.68 4.76 -6.85
C ALA A 19 2.43 4.78 -7.74
N ALA A 20 2.00 5.97 -8.17
CA ALA A 20 0.88 6.15 -9.09
C ALA A 20 1.32 6.08 -10.56
N ASP A 21 2.63 6.13 -10.83
CA ASP A 21 3.15 6.14 -12.19
C ASP A 21 2.69 4.92 -13.00
N GLY A 22 2.09 5.19 -14.16
CA GLY A 22 1.53 4.16 -15.05
C GLY A 22 0.19 3.54 -14.62
N LEU A 23 -0.44 3.97 -13.51
CA LEU A 23 -1.75 3.47 -13.07
C LEU A 23 -2.91 4.31 -13.60
N ASP A 24 -3.98 3.65 -14.06
CA ASP A 24 -5.19 4.34 -14.54
C ASP A 24 -6.29 4.42 -13.47
N PHE A 25 -6.42 5.61 -12.91
CA PHE A 25 -7.44 5.98 -11.94
C PHE A 25 -8.65 6.67 -12.58
N ASN A 26 -8.95 6.44 -13.86
CA ASN A 26 -10.18 6.94 -14.50
C ASN A 26 -11.34 5.93 -14.46
N ASN A 27 -11.11 4.72 -13.92
CA ASN A 27 -12.15 3.73 -13.70
C ASN A 27 -13.22 4.23 -12.72
N ASP A 28 -14.49 3.82 -12.95
CA ASP A 28 -15.63 4.17 -12.10
C ASP A 28 -15.37 3.87 -10.63
N CYS A 29 -15.89 4.73 -9.75
CA CYS A 29 -15.81 4.51 -8.32
C CYS A 29 -16.40 3.14 -7.95
N TYR A 30 -15.66 2.36 -7.16
CA TYR A 30 -16.03 1.01 -6.71
C TYR A 30 -16.12 -0.07 -7.81
N SER A 31 -15.73 0.23 -9.05
CA SER A 31 -15.52 -0.81 -10.06
C SER A 31 -14.41 -1.77 -9.63
N PHE A 32 -14.48 -3.01 -10.10
CA PHE A 32 -13.48 -4.02 -9.75
C PHE A 32 -12.09 -3.60 -10.24
N GLU A 33 -12.02 -3.02 -11.44
CA GLU A 33 -10.82 -2.47 -12.07
C GLU A 33 -10.22 -1.33 -11.23
N ARG A 34 -11.06 -0.47 -10.64
CA ARG A 34 -10.61 0.58 -9.73
C ARG A 34 -10.06 0.02 -8.42
N LEU A 35 -10.69 -1.02 -7.87
CA LEU A 35 -10.22 -1.69 -6.66
C LEU A 35 -8.90 -2.44 -6.89
N GLU A 36 -8.75 -3.09 -8.05
CA GLU A 36 -7.50 -3.74 -8.47
C GLU A 36 -6.38 -2.71 -8.62
N THR A 37 -6.63 -1.63 -9.37
CA THR A 37 -5.66 -0.53 -9.54
C THR A 37 -5.25 0.07 -8.19
N PHE A 38 -6.21 0.28 -7.29
CA PHE A 38 -5.93 0.77 -5.94
C PHE A 38 -5.07 -0.21 -5.12
N SER A 39 -5.32 -1.51 -5.26
CA SER A 39 -4.52 -2.53 -4.58
C SER A 39 -3.07 -2.53 -5.06
N VAL A 40 -2.87 -2.41 -6.38
CA VAL A 40 -1.52 -2.28 -6.98
C VAL A 40 -0.83 -1.01 -6.48
N PHE A 41 -1.54 0.12 -6.48
CA PHE A 41 -1.04 1.40 -5.97
C PHE A 41 -0.55 1.30 -4.52
N ILE A 42 -1.34 0.71 -3.63
CA ILE A 42 -0.96 0.57 -2.22
C ILE A 42 0.31 -0.27 -2.06
N VAL A 43 0.45 -1.38 -2.81
CA VAL A 43 1.66 -2.21 -2.78
C VAL A 43 2.89 -1.41 -3.26
N GLN A 44 2.76 -0.66 -4.36
CA GLN A 44 3.85 0.17 -4.87
C GLN A 44 4.21 1.31 -3.90
N LEU A 45 3.21 1.97 -3.31
CA LEU A 45 3.40 3.04 -2.35
C LEU A 45 4.12 2.56 -1.10
N ILE A 46 3.72 1.41 -0.56
CA ILE A 46 4.43 0.77 0.54
C ILE A 46 5.90 0.58 0.17
N GLY A 47 6.18 0.02 -1.02
CA GLY A 47 7.55 -0.15 -1.52
C GLY A 47 8.36 1.15 -1.62
N GLN A 48 7.74 2.28 -1.99
CA GLN A 48 8.42 3.59 -2.00
C GLN A 48 8.63 4.13 -0.58
N LEU A 49 7.66 3.96 0.32
CA LEU A 49 7.79 4.36 1.72
C LEU A 49 8.91 3.59 2.44
N TYR A 50 9.13 2.31 2.10
CA TYR A 50 10.28 1.55 2.58
C TYR A 50 11.62 2.17 2.23
N LYS A 51 11.73 2.80 1.05
CA LYS A 51 12.97 3.44 0.59
C LYS A 51 13.19 4.80 1.24
N GLU A 52 12.15 5.63 1.29
CA GLU A 52 12.24 7.01 1.75
C GLU A 52 12.15 7.14 3.28
N PHE A 53 11.48 6.20 3.97
CA PHE A 53 11.21 6.25 5.41
C PHE A 53 11.61 4.95 6.13
N PRO A 54 12.89 4.53 6.11
CA PRO A 54 13.32 3.22 6.58
C PRO A 54 12.99 2.94 8.06
N ILE A 55 12.97 3.97 8.91
CA ILE A 55 12.62 3.82 10.33
C ILE A 55 11.12 3.53 10.51
N ALA A 56 10.25 4.25 9.79
CA ALA A 56 8.81 4.03 9.85
C ALA A 56 8.45 2.68 9.20
N ALA A 57 9.16 2.31 8.16
CA ALA A 57 8.97 1.05 7.47
C ALA A 57 9.38 -0.16 8.32
N ALA A 58 10.50 -0.07 9.05
CA ALA A 58 10.86 -1.09 10.05
C ALA A 58 9.84 -1.22 11.18
N ALA A 59 9.10 -0.15 11.52
CA ALA A 59 7.99 -0.23 12.46
C ALA A 59 6.75 -0.88 11.84
N LEU A 60 6.50 -0.69 10.55
CA LEU A 60 5.43 -1.36 9.82
C LEU A 60 5.73 -2.86 9.61
N GLU A 61 6.98 -3.26 9.33
CA GLU A 61 7.37 -4.68 9.25
C GLU A 61 7.12 -5.41 10.57
N GLN A 62 7.37 -4.77 11.70
CA GLN A 62 7.07 -5.34 13.02
C GLN A 62 5.57 -5.58 13.24
N ILE A 63 4.70 -4.89 12.50
CA ILE A 63 3.25 -5.10 12.48
C ILE A 63 2.86 -6.15 11.43
N ASP A 64 3.55 -6.17 10.29
CA ASP A 64 3.36 -7.10 9.17
C ASP A 64 4.01 -8.49 9.40
N GLU A 65 4.77 -8.67 10.48
CA GLU A 65 5.05 -9.98 11.10
C GLU A 65 3.76 -10.69 11.61
N CYS A 66 2.61 -10.34 11.02
CA CYS A 66 1.40 -11.12 10.89
C CYS A 66 1.75 -12.54 10.40
N LYS A 67 2.20 -13.39 11.34
CA LYS A 67 2.24 -14.83 11.19
C LYS A 67 0.91 -15.21 10.58
N ALA A 68 0.95 -15.83 9.39
CA ALA A 68 -0.23 -16.26 8.64
C ALA A 68 -1.30 -16.71 9.62
N THR A 69 -2.47 -16.06 9.59
CA THR A 69 -3.51 -16.24 10.60
C THR A 69 -3.91 -17.72 10.59
N LEU A 70 -3.33 -18.50 11.51
CA LEU A 70 -3.64 -19.91 11.71
C LEU A 70 -5.12 -19.95 12.06
N GLY A 71 -5.94 -20.44 11.13
CA GLY A 71 -7.40 -20.42 11.25
C GLY A 71 -8.15 -19.52 10.26
N ASN A 72 -7.53 -19.01 9.19
CA ASN A 72 -8.29 -18.37 8.11
C ASN A 72 -9.36 -19.35 7.56
N PRO A 73 -10.67 -19.05 7.70
CA PRO A 73 -11.74 -19.98 7.30
C PRO A 73 -11.74 -20.30 5.80
N VAL A 74 -11.05 -19.52 4.96
CA VAL A 74 -10.92 -19.75 3.51
C VAL A 74 -10.00 -20.96 3.21
N THR A 75 -9.03 -21.29 4.07
CA THR A 75 -8.17 -22.48 3.88
C THR A 75 -8.88 -23.77 4.24
N ARG A 76 -9.95 -23.73 5.06
CA ARG A 76 -10.76 -24.89 5.44
C ARG A 76 -11.44 -25.57 4.24
N TRP A 77 -11.75 -24.82 3.19
CA TRP A 77 -12.51 -25.32 2.04
C TRP A 77 -11.67 -26.00 0.95
N LYS A 78 -10.32 -25.97 1.05
CA LYS A 78 -9.42 -26.62 0.08
C LYS A 78 -8.92 -28.00 0.54
N GLN A 79 -9.39 -28.51 1.67
CA GLN A 79 -8.89 -29.77 2.28
C GLN A 79 -9.92 -30.88 2.44
N THR A 80 -11.08 -30.79 1.78
CA THR A 80 -12.00 -31.94 1.71
C THR A 80 -11.67 -32.75 0.46
N PRO A 81 -11.21 -34.02 0.58
CA PRO A 81 -11.12 -34.94 -0.56
C PRO A 81 -12.51 -35.29 -1.11
#